data_AF-A0A418ZU06-F1
#
_entry.id   AF-A0A418ZU06-F1
#
_cell.length_a   1.000
_cell.length_b   1.000
_cell.length_c   1.000
_cell.angle_alpha   90.00
_cell.angle_beta   90.00
_cell.angle_gamma   90.00
#
_symmetry.space_group_name_H-M   'P 1'
#
loop_
_entity.id
_entity.type
_entity.pdbx_description
1 polymer ?
#
loop_
_entity_poly.entity_id
_entity_poly.type
_entity_poly.pdbx_seq_one_letter_code
_entity_poly.pdbx_strand_id
1 'polypeptide(L)'
;MTHFSVIQINMHPARFVAATASARSTQILARLLGESCPGNRFGIREGADFAGPRSNDFIRDGARTFEVLRQAADELMAEADENPAQLLKWHVYFHDAGHGRHRFTMNAYLDHDLPARARCESDPQLIGRAVHYGDGPNLETLSLMLDGFLIRREDVA
;
A
#
# COMPACT_ATOMS: atom_id res chain seq x y z
N MET A 1 23.66 2.07 -1.96
CA MET A 1 22.32 1.97 -1.35
C MET A 1 21.30 2.37 -2.39
N THR A 2 20.40 1.45 -2.74
CA THR A 2 19.23 1.77 -3.57
C THR A 2 18.31 2.68 -2.76
N HIS A 3 17.92 3.82 -3.34
CA HIS A 3 16.96 4.73 -2.72
C HIS A 3 15.63 4.59 -3.43
N PHE A 4 14.56 4.94 -2.73
CA PHE A 4 13.21 4.98 -3.27
C PHE A 4 12.60 6.35 -2.96
N SER A 5 11.91 6.92 -3.94
CA SER A 5 11.31 8.25 -3.84
C SER A 5 9.81 8.15 -3.59
N VAL A 6 9.31 8.96 -2.67
CA VAL A 6 7.90 9.34 -2.64
C VAL A 6 7.69 10.46 -3.64
N ILE A 7 6.71 10.31 -4.52
CA ILE A 7 6.33 11.29 -5.53
C ILE A 7 4.85 11.65 -5.38
N GLN A 8 4.51 12.92 -5.54
CA GLN A 8 3.13 13.37 -5.67
C GLN A 8 2.70 13.18 -7.13
N ILE A 9 1.67 12.36 -7.36
CA ILE A 9 1.27 11.91 -8.71
C ILE A 9 0.03 12.62 -9.26
N ASN A 10 -0.54 13.56 -8.50
CA ASN A 10 -1.72 14.33 -8.92
C ASN A 10 -1.42 15.43 -9.95
N MET A 11 -0.15 15.68 -10.22
CA MET A 11 0.29 16.74 -11.11
C MET A 11 1.24 16.16 -12.15
N HIS A 12 1.25 16.76 -13.33
CA HIS A 12 2.26 16.48 -14.36
C HIS A 12 3.20 17.69 -14.51
N PRO A 13 4.53 17.50 -14.43
CA PRO A 13 5.20 16.26 -14.05
C PRO A 13 4.96 15.88 -12.58
N ALA A 14 5.11 14.59 -12.26
CA ALA A 14 5.05 14.10 -10.88
C ALA A 14 6.16 14.77 -10.06
N ARG A 15 5.88 15.09 -8.80
CA ARG A 15 6.75 15.94 -7.98
C ARG A 15 7.39 15.18 -6.83
N PHE A 16 8.72 15.28 -6.70
CA PHE A 16 9.49 14.68 -5.63
C PHE A 16 9.12 15.24 -4.26
N VAL A 17 8.93 14.35 -3.28
CA VAL A 17 8.63 14.70 -1.88
C VAL A 17 9.82 14.38 -0.99
N ALA A 18 10.16 13.10 -0.88
CA ALA A 18 11.19 12.56 0.00
C ALA A 18 11.80 11.29 -0.60
N ALA A 19 12.96 10.88 -0.09
CA ALA A 19 13.59 9.61 -0.43
C ALA A 19 13.85 8.82 0.85
N THR A 20 13.71 7.49 0.78
CA THR A 20 14.02 6.58 1.89
C THR A 20 14.87 5.40 1.41
N ALA A 21 15.35 4.57 2.33
CA ALA A 21 16.30 3.49 2.06
C ALA A 21 15.65 2.17 1.59
N SER A 22 14.33 2.02 1.68
CA SER A 22 13.63 0.80 1.26
C SER A 22 12.31 1.10 0.52
N ALA A 23 11.83 0.10 -0.22
CA ALA A 23 10.54 0.17 -0.89
C ALA A 23 9.40 0.30 0.14
N ARG A 24 9.41 -0.51 1.21
CA ARG A 24 8.37 -0.48 2.24
C ARG A 24 8.34 0.82 3.03
N SER A 25 9.49 1.35 3.46
CA SER A 25 9.55 2.64 4.16
C SER A 25 9.01 3.79 3.30
N THR A 26 9.30 3.75 1.99
CA THR A 26 8.75 4.72 1.02
C THR A 26 7.25 4.56 0.87
N GLN A 27 6.77 3.31 0.85
CA GLN A 27 5.34 3.00 0.75
C GLN A 27 4.55 3.47 1.98
N ILE A 28 5.07 3.24 3.18
CA ILE A 28 4.48 3.73 4.43
C ILE A 28 4.44 5.26 4.42
N LEU A 29 5.56 5.91 4.09
CA LEU A 29 5.61 7.37 4.02
C LEU A 29 4.61 7.94 3.01
N ALA A 30 4.47 7.33 1.84
CA ALA A 30 3.46 7.71 0.85
C ALA A 30 2.02 7.57 1.40
N ARG A 31 1.74 6.51 2.17
CA ARG A 31 0.44 6.30 2.82
C ARG A 31 0.18 7.37 3.89
N LEU A 32 1.10 7.59 4.82
CA LEU A 32 0.98 8.59 5.89
C LEU A 32 0.77 10.01 5.33
N LEU A 33 1.48 10.34 4.25
CA LEU A 33 1.27 11.60 3.54
C LEU A 33 -0.13 11.66 2.90
N GLY A 34 -0.61 10.57 2.30
CA GLY A 34 -1.96 10.49 1.75
C GLY A 34 -3.06 10.69 2.81
N GLU A 35 -2.85 10.16 4.01
CA GLU A 35 -3.76 10.31 5.15
C GLU A 35 -3.77 11.76 5.68
N SER A 36 -2.59 12.37 5.83
CA SER A 36 -2.44 13.74 6.34
C SER A 36 -2.82 14.84 5.33
N CYS A 37 -2.78 14.54 4.04
CA CYS A 37 -3.03 15.51 2.96
C CYS A 37 -4.17 15.04 2.03
N PRO A 38 -5.44 15.05 2.49
CA PRO A 38 -6.58 14.64 1.67
C PRO A 38 -6.62 15.33 0.31
N GLY A 39 -7.00 14.59 -0.73
CA GLY A 39 -7.03 15.09 -2.11
C GLY A 39 -5.68 15.07 -2.81
N ASN A 40 -4.56 14.83 -2.11
CA ASN A 40 -3.28 14.48 -2.71
C ASN A 40 -3.15 12.97 -2.88
N ARG A 41 -2.48 12.52 -3.95
CA ARG A 41 -2.09 11.11 -4.11
C ARG A 41 -0.59 11.05 -4.25
N PHE A 42 -0.03 10.05 -3.61
CA PHE A 42 1.39 9.79 -3.54
C PHE A 42 1.66 8.41 -4.10
N GLY A 43 2.68 8.31 -4.93
CA GLY A 43 3.22 7.07 -5.44
C GLY A 43 4.65 6.89 -5.00
N ILE A 44 5.22 5.74 -5.36
CA ILE A 44 6.62 5.43 -5.12
C ILE A 44 7.36 5.26 -6.45
N ARG A 45 8.66 5.56 -6.45
CA ARG A 45 9.54 5.33 -7.59
C ARG A 45 10.88 4.79 -7.11
N GLU A 46 11.44 3.82 -7.83
CA GLU A 46 12.81 3.39 -7.60
C GLU A 46 13.82 4.48 -8.03
N GLY A 47 14.87 4.66 -7.25
CA GLY A 47 15.83 5.74 -7.39
C GLY A 47 15.44 7.00 -6.62
N ALA A 48 16.43 7.84 -6.34
CA ALA A 48 16.22 9.14 -5.71
C ALA A 48 16.08 10.24 -6.77
N ASP A 49 14.92 10.90 -6.83
CA ASP A 49 14.65 11.99 -7.78
C ASP A 49 15.00 13.37 -7.18
N PHE A 50 16.23 13.52 -6.67
CA PHE A 50 16.66 14.73 -5.95
C PHE A 50 16.69 16.00 -6.82
N ALA A 51 16.87 15.81 -8.13
CA ALA A 51 16.94 16.88 -9.13
C ALA A 51 15.59 17.15 -9.82
N GLY A 52 14.58 16.31 -9.58
CA GLY A 52 13.27 16.44 -10.19
C GLY A 52 12.45 17.64 -9.67
N PRO A 53 11.34 17.97 -10.33
CA PRO A 53 10.37 18.94 -9.85
C PRO A 53 9.93 18.61 -8.43
N ARG A 54 10.00 19.58 -7.51
CA ARG A 54 9.70 19.36 -6.09
C ARG A 54 8.24 19.64 -5.78
N SER A 55 7.68 18.87 -4.85
CA SER A 55 6.39 19.19 -4.24
C SER A 55 6.50 20.47 -3.43
N ASN A 56 5.36 21.02 -3.00
CA ASN A 56 5.36 22.20 -2.14
C ASN A 56 6.06 21.91 -0.80
N ASP A 57 6.57 22.97 -0.16
CA ASP A 57 7.37 22.80 1.04
C ASP A 57 6.55 22.24 2.21
N PHE A 58 5.26 22.56 2.31
CA PHE A 58 4.37 21.99 3.33
C PHE A 58 4.34 20.45 3.32
N ILE A 59 4.17 19.83 2.15
CA ILE A 59 4.16 18.37 1.98
C ILE A 59 5.55 17.79 2.29
N ARG A 60 6.60 18.46 1.82
CA ARG A 60 7.99 18.00 2.01
C ARG A 60 8.44 18.08 3.46
N ASP A 61 8.04 19.11 4.17
CA ASP A 61 8.33 19.30 5.59
C ASP A 61 7.48 18.34 6.43
N GLY A 62 6.21 18.14 6.06
CA GLY A 62 5.32 17.12 6.63
C GLY A 62 5.95 15.72 6.61
N ALA A 63 6.54 15.34 5.46
CA ALA A 63 7.23 14.06 5.28
C ALA A 63 8.46 13.86 6.18
N ARG A 64 8.99 14.93 6.78
CA ARG A 64 10.20 14.94 7.60
C ARG A 64 9.92 15.20 9.08
N THR A 65 8.66 15.35 9.45
CA THR A 65 8.28 15.53 10.85
C THR A 65 8.70 14.31 11.67
N PHE A 66 9.12 14.55 12.91
CA PHE A 66 9.52 13.50 13.83
C PHE A 66 8.43 12.43 13.97
N GLU A 67 7.17 12.86 14.05
CA GLU A 67 6.03 11.95 14.22
C GLU A 67 5.84 11.01 13.03
N VAL A 68 5.92 11.51 11.79
CA VAL A 68 5.83 10.68 10.58
C VAL A 68 6.98 9.69 10.51
N LEU A 69 8.20 10.12 10.84
CA LEU A 69 9.38 9.25 10.85
C LEU A 69 9.30 8.17 11.94
N ARG A 70 8.80 8.53 13.13
CA ARG A 70 8.56 7.60 14.24
C ARG A 70 7.51 6.57 13.85
N GLN A 71 6.37 6.99 13.34
CA GLN A 71 5.29 6.09 12.92
C GLN A 71 5.76 5.13 11.82
N ALA A 72 6.51 5.62 10.83
CA ALA A 72 7.07 4.76 9.80
C ALA A 72 8.06 3.72 10.36
N ALA A 73 8.87 4.08 11.36
CA ALA A 73 9.78 3.15 12.03
C ALA A 73 9.02 2.10 12.86
N ASP A 74 8.00 2.53 13.61
CA ASP A 74 7.17 1.63 14.44
C ASP A 74 6.47 0.58 13.57
N GLU A 75 5.94 0.97 12.41
CA GLU A 75 5.31 0.03 11.48
C GLU A 75 6.31 -0.95 10.85
N LEU A 76 7.51 -0.50 10.49
CA LEU A 76 8.56 -1.41 10.00
C LEU A 76 8.99 -2.43 11.07
N MET A 77 9.06 -1.99 12.33
CA MET A 77 9.35 -2.90 13.44
C MET A 77 8.22 -3.89 13.68
N ALA A 78 6.97 -3.45 13.61
CA ALA A 78 5.80 -4.32 13.77
C ALA A 78 5.70 -5.39 12.66
N GLU A 79 6.15 -5.07 11.44
CA GLU A 79 6.14 -5.99 10.29
C GLU A 79 7.43 -6.82 10.16
N ALA A 80 8.42 -6.67 11.07
CA ALA A 80 9.76 -7.21 10.87
C ALA A 80 9.81 -8.75 10.76
N ASP A 81 8.99 -9.45 11.54
CA ASP A 81 8.95 -10.92 11.53
C ASP A 81 8.28 -11.48 10.26
N GLU A 82 7.24 -10.79 9.75
CA GLU A 82 6.49 -11.20 8.56
C GLU A 82 7.10 -10.71 7.25
N ASN A 83 7.83 -9.59 7.30
CA ASN A 83 8.42 -8.90 6.15
C ASN A 83 9.86 -8.44 6.44
N PRO A 84 10.79 -9.35 6.75
CA PRO A 84 12.18 -9.00 7.11
C PRO A 84 12.93 -8.33 5.94
N ALA A 85 12.51 -8.61 4.71
CA ALA A 85 13.08 -8.03 3.49
C ALA A 85 12.52 -6.64 3.15
N GLN A 86 11.57 -6.10 3.94
CA GLN A 86 10.95 -4.79 3.72
C GLN A 86 10.39 -4.63 2.29
N LEU A 87 9.71 -5.68 1.81
CA LEU A 87 9.03 -5.72 0.53
C LEU A 87 7.75 -4.89 0.55
N LEU A 88 7.25 -4.52 -0.63
CA LEU A 88 5.98 -3.79 -0.75
C LEU A 88 4.82 -4.60 -0.19
N LYS A 89 3.93 -3.91 0.52
CA LYS A 89 2.71 -4.48 1.09
C LYS A 89 1.53 -4.27 0.15
N TRP A 90 0.84 -5.35 -0.17
CA TRP A 90 -0.40 -5.38 -0.93
C TRP A 90 -1.53 -5.80 -0.01
N HIS A 91 -2.65 -5.07 -0.05
CA HIS A 91 -3.90 -5.45 0.59
C HIS A 91 -4.74 -6.19 -0.44
N VAL A 92 -5.06 -7.44 -0.12
CA VAL A 92 -5.90 -8.32 -0.95
C VAL A 92 -7.30 -8.35 -0.34
N TYR A 93 -8.30 -8.12 -1.18
CA TYR A 93 -9.71 -8.07 -0.80
C TYR A 93 -10.49 -9.18 -1.52
N PHE A 94 -11.28 -9.93 -0.77
CA PHE A 94 -12.12 -11.02 -1.27
C PHE A 94 -13.58 -10.60 -1.22
N HIS A 95 -14.28 -10.68 -2.35
CA HIS A 95 -15.70 -10.32 -2.46
C HIS A 95 -16.52 -11.52 -2.92
N ASP A 96 -17.76 -11.68 -2.42
CA ASP A 96 -18.71 -12.73 -2.80
C ASP A 96 -19.98 -12.11 -3.40
N ALA A 97 -20.19 -12.29 -4.71
CA ALA A 97 -21.40 -11.89 -5.42
C ALA A 97 -22.57 -12.88 -5.24
N GLY A 98 -22.36 -13.95 -4.47
CA GLY A 98 -23.33 -14.98 -4.09
C GLY A 98 -23.56 -16.05 -5.16
N HIS A 99 -23.62 -15.67 -6.44
CA HIS A 99 -24.09 -16.53 -7.52
C HIS A 99 -23.35 -16.29 -8.84
N GLY A 100 -23.28 -17.32 -9.68
CA GLY A 100 -22.74 -17.24 -11.05
C GLY A 100 -21.33 -17.81 -11.21
N ARG A 101 -20.85 -17.83 -12.46
CA ARG A 101 -19.52 -18.39 -12.83
C ARG A 101 -18.34 -17.64 -12.20
N HIS A 102 -18.55 -16.42 -11.71
CA HIS A 102 -17.55 -15.59 -11.05
C HIS A 102 -18.05 -15.18 -9.67
N ARG A 103 -18.47 -16.17 -8.86
CA ARG A 103 -19.00 -15.95 -7.50
C ARG A 103 -18.05 -15.09 -6.68
N PHE A 104 -16.75 -15.38 -6.73
CA PHE A 104 -15.73 -14.63 -6.00
C PHE A 104 -14.98 -13.68 -6.93
N THR A 105 -14.73 -12.46 -6.43
CA THR A 105 -13.80 -11.53 -7.05
C THR A 105 -12.69 -11.15 -6.07
N MET A 106 -11.51 -10.89 -6.61
CA MET A 106 -10.29 -10.63 -5.85
C MET A 106 -9.66 -9.35 -6.38
N ASN A 107 -9.35 -8.42 -5.48
CA ASN A 107 -8.65 -7.18 -5.81
C ASN A 107 -7.42 -7.04 -4.94
N ALA A 108 -6.32 -6.54 -5.51
CA ALA A 108 -5.10 -6.26 -4.76
C ALA A 108 -4.64 -4.83 -5.03
N TYR A 109 -4.39 -4.08 -3.95
CA TYR A 109 -3.94 -2.70 -4.03
C TYR A 109 -2.75 -2.46 -3.12
N LEU A 110 -1.85 -1.58 -3.55
CA LEU A 110 -0.71 -1.16 -2.75
C LEU A 110 -1.20 -0.44 -1.49
N ASP A 111 -0.43 -0.57 -0.40
CA ASP A 111 -0.74 0.06 0.89
C ASP A 111 -1.00 1.57 0.80
N HIS A 112 -0.31 2.30 -0.08
CA HIS A 112 -0.51 3.74 -0.26
C HIS A 112 -1.67 4.12 -1.21
N ASP A 113 -2.35 3.15 -1.84
CA ASP A 113 -3.52 3.42 -2.69
C ASP A 113 -4.81 3.54 -1.86
N LEU A 114 -4.83 4.56 -0.98
CA LEU A 114 -5.91 4.81 -0.03
C LEU A 114 -7.31 4.85 -0.69
N PRO A 115 -7.52 5.52 -1.84
CA PRO A 115 -8.85 5.57 -2.43
C PRO A 115 -9.35 4.22 -2.93
N ALA A 116 -8.48 3.36 -3.47
CA ALA A 116 -8.87 2.03 -3.91
C ALA A 116 -9.20 1.13 -2.71
N ARG A 117 -8.34 1.16 -1.69
CA ARG A 117 -8.54 0.42 -0.43
C ARG A 117 -9.85 0.81 0.25
N ALA A 118 -10.12 2.11 0.40
CA ALA A 118 -11.36 2.60 1.00
C ALA A 118 -12.61 2.13 0.24
N ARG A 119 -12.56 2.09 -1.10
CA ARG A 119 -13.68 1.55 -1.91
C ARG A 119 -13.93 0.08 -1.63
N CYS A 120 -12.88 -0.75 -1.60
CA CYS A 120 -13.01 -2.17 -1.26
C CYS A 120 -13.54 -2.37 0.16
N GLU A 121 -13.05 -1.60 1.13
CA GLU A 121 -13.47 -1.68 2.54
C GLU A 121 -14.94 -1.27 2.75
N SER A 122 -15.47 -0.41 1.87
CA SER A 122 -16.87 0.00 1.89
C SER A 122 -17.82 -0.92 1.09
N ASP A 123 -17.29 -1.91 0.37
CA ASP A 123 -18.09 -2.78 -0.49
C ASP A 123 -18.92 -3.78 0.35
N PRO A 124 -20.27 -3.79 0.22
CA PRO A 124 -21.12 -4.76 0.92
C PRO A 124 -20.83 -6.23 0.58
N GLN A 125 -20.19 -6.51 -0.56
CA GLN A 125 -19.82 -7.85 -0.98
C GLN A 125 -18.48 -8.31 -0.38
N LEU A 126 -17.76 -7.43 0.33
CA LEU A 126 -16.50 -7.78 0.96
C LEU A 126 -16.72 -8.85 2.04
N ILE A 127 -16.07 -10.00 1.86
CA ILE A 127 -16.14 -11.12 2.81
C ILE A 127 -14.86 -11.30 3.62
N GLY A 128 -13.75 -10.73 3.17
CA GLY A 128 -12.47 -10.88 3.87
C GLY A 128 -11.33 -10.08 3.24
N ARG A 129 -10.22 -10.03 3.97
CA ARG A 129 -8.98 -9.37 3.54
C ARG A 129 -7.76 -10.17 3.96
N ALA A 130 -6.68 -9.99 3.22
CA ALA A 130 -5.37 -10.56 3.51
C ALA A 130 -4.26 -9.59 3.10
N VAL A 131 -3.03 -9.90 3.48
CA VAL A 131 -1.83 -9.13 3.13
C VAL A 131 -0.90 -10.02 2.31
N HIS A 132 -0.27 -9.43 1.30
CA HIS A 132 0.82 -10.03 0.54
C HIS A 132 2.03 -9.08 0.56
N TYR A 133 3.22 -9.60 0.87
CA TYR A 133 4.47 -8.87 0.78
C TYR A 133 5.25 -9.34 -0.44
N GLY A 134 5.61 -8.40 -1.34
CA GLY A 134 6.33 -8.72 -2.57
C GLY A 134 5.93 -7.85 -3.75
N ASP A 135 6.16 -8.39 -4.94
CA ASP A 135 5.67 -7.83 -6.19
C ASP A 135 4.14 -7.97 -6.29
N GLY A 136 3.54 -7.39 -7.34
CA GLY A 136 2.10 -7.49 -7.55
C GLY A 136 1.64 -8.96 -7.61
N PRO A 137 0.70 -9.40 -6.75
CA PRO A 137 0.26 -10.78 -6.76
C PRO A 137 -0.45 -11.09 -8.09
N ASN A 138 -0.02 -12.17 -8.74
CA ASN A 138 -0.66 -12.67 -9.96
C ASN A 138 -1.96 -13.43 -9.64
N LEU A 139 -2.71 -13.82 -10.67
CA LEU A 139 -3.98 -14.53 -10.50
C LEU A 139 -3.84 -15.85 -9.73
N GLU A 140 -2.75 -16.57 -9.93
CA GLU A 140 -2.45 -17.83 -9.21
C GLU A 140 -2.27 -17.57 -7.72
N THR A 141 -1.45 -16.57 -7.35
CA THR A 141 -1.23 -16.15 -5.96
C THR A 141 -2.55 -15.73 -5.31
N LEU A 142 -3.35 -14.93 -6.00
CA LEU A 142 -4.65 -14.49 -5.50
C LEU A 142 -5.60 -15.66 -5.26
N SER A 143 -5.63 -16.63 -6.18
CA SER A 143 -6.47 -17.83 -6.07
C SER A 143 -6.08 -18.68 -4.86
N LEU A 144 -4.78 -18.92 -4.66
CA LEU A 144 -4.29 -19.64 -3.48
C LEU A 144 -4.64 -18.93 -2.16
N MET A 145 -4.56 -17.60 -2.14
CA MET A 145 -4.93 -16.82 -0.96
C MET A 145 -6.45 -16.89 -0.68
N LEU A 146 -7.29 -16.90 -1.72
CA LEU A 146 -8.74 -17.08 -1.59
C LEU A 146 -9.07 -18.47 -1.05
N ASP A 147 -8.47 -19.53 -1.60
CA ASP A 147 -8.69 -20.90 -1.13
C ASP A 147 -8.32 -21.04 0.35
N GLY A 148 -7.14 -20.54 0.72
CA GLY A 148 -6.70 -20.52 2.12
C GLY A 148 -7.61 -19.68 3.03
N PHE A 149 -8.20 -18.60 2.52
CA PHE A 149 -9.18 -17.80 3.25
C PHE A 149 -10.48 -18.56 3.48
N LEU A 150 -11.00 -19.25 2.45
CA LEU A 150 -12.24 -20.01 2.54
C LEU A 150 -12.13 -21.18 3.52
N ILE A 151 -11.01 -21.92 3.48
CA ILE A 151 -10.74 -23.01 4.43
C ILE A 151 -10.79 -22.52 5.87
N ARG A 152 -10.07 -21.43 6.19
CA ARG A 152 -10.06 -20.85 7.54
C ARG A 152 -11.42 -20.33 7.99
N ARG A 153 -12.27 -19.92 7.05
CA ARG A 153 -13.62 -19.42 7.36
C ARG A 153 -14.58 -20.55 7.71
N GLU A 154 -14.43 -21.71 7.05
CA GLU A 154 -15.22 -22.90 7.35
C GLU A 154 -14.86 -23.50 8.72
N ASP A 155 -13.60 -23.45 9.12
CA ASP A 155 -13.16 -23.92 10.45
C ASP A 155 -13.72 -23.10 11.63
N VAL A 156 -14.26 -21.91 11.37
CA VAL A 156 -14.78 -20.97 12.38
C VAL A 156 -16.32 -20.91 12.40
N ALA A 157 -16.99 -21.52 11.41
CA ALA A 157 -18.45 -21.51 11.24
C ALA A 157 -19.13 -22.74 11.85
#